data_AF-A0A1Y2EE58-F1
#
_entry.id   AF-A0A1Y2EE58-F1
#
_cell.length_a   1.000
_cell.length_b   1.000
_cell.length_c   1.000
_cell.angle_alpha   90.00
_cell.angle_beta   90.00
_cell.angle_gamma   90.00
#
_symmetry.space_group_name_H-M   'P 1'
#
loop_
_entity.id
_entity.type
_entity.pdbx_description
1 polymer ?
#
loop_
_entity_poly.entity_id
_entity_poly.type
_entity_poly.pdbx_seq_one_letter_code
_entity_poly.pdbx_strand_id
1 'polypeptide(L)'
;MMYYGTSSMSSKSPYWDPETVLELIHPLRHAVRCTGIAPSKRRRCMNQVASFSDGRRILDNLARTMDATQAAESPDLKNAASSTLCYLHGDQYIKVARQWSSLLRAWQLQNKTSTLKSDSDTTPLRRTKAAKPFAESIRVKVEDDDGLAKTERDRQWEAIEAMMKKLGINMQDVLDDMERKQWDREARKHEKREDERKKRQEFEQEKRDRARQEKERQEKERQEKERQEKERQEKERQEQRKAEEEKKRKEKEAREEAIRERARIAREKRAKEAREKAEKEAQEWAQAWKRYCKAWNRIETDLYAKFSEDDVPWPVRSGLLADVNEVDVKTFFRKAPPGCKSGRSDVDQLSLKKEILRWHTDKILHRLGPEVCNGKQKESLRTIAAVMIKLRQEAAKTR
;
A
#
# COMPACT_ATOMS: atom_id res chain seq x y z
N MET A 1 25.83 29.33 18.51
CA MET A 1 25.40 28.05 19.13
C MET A 1 24.08 28.32 19.82
N MET A 2 22.95 28.00 19.17
CA MET A 2 21.63 28.12 19.79
C MET A 2 21.36 26.82 20.56
N TYR A 3 21.26 26.92 21.89
CA TYR A 3 20.85 25.82 22.75
C TYR A 3 19.34 25.60 22.56
N TYR A 4 18.96 24.50 21.90
CA TYR A 4 17.58 24.02 21.94
C TYR A 4 17.33 23.44 23.33
N GLY A 5 16.52 24.15 24.12
CA GLY A 5 16.04 23.66 25.41
C GLY A 5 15.28 22.36 25.24
N THR A 6 15.81 21.27 25.77
CA THR A 6 15.08 20.02 25.93
C THR A 6 14.04 20.23 27.02
N SER A 7 12.82 20.60 26.62
CA SER A 7 11.65 20.60 27.49
C SER A 7 11.53 19.22 28.14
N SER A 8 11.85 19.16 29.43
CA SER A 8 11.63 18.03 30.31
C SER A 8 10.14 17.72 30.33
N MET A 9 9.71 16.79 29.48
CA MET A 9 8.33 16.32 29.48
C MET A 9 8.10 15.55 30.78
N SER A 10 7.36 16.19 31.70
CA SER A 10 6.84 15.57 32.92
C SER A 10 6.32 14.16 32.61
N SER A 11 6.98 13.15 33.16
CA SER A 11 6.70 11.74 32.92
C SER A 11 5.42 11.34 33.66
N LYS A 12 4.27 11.77 33.14
CA LYS A 12 2.98 11.27 33.60
C LYS A 12 2.97 9.75 33.41
N SER A 13 2.59 9.04 34.48
CA SER A 13 2.34 7.60 34.41
C SER A 13 1.25 7.34 33.36
N PRO A 14 1.37 6.29 32.55
CA PRO A 14 0.35 5.95 31.58
C PRO A 14 -0.98 5.63 32.28
N TYR A 15 -2.10 5.92 31.63
CA TYR A 15 -3.45 5.60 32.10
C TYR A 15 -3.69 4.08 32.17
N TRP A 16 -3.02 3.31 31.31
CA TRP A 16 -3.10 1.84 31.24
C TRP A 16 -1.77 1.28 30.72
N ASP A 17 -1.42 0.05 31.10
CA ASP A 17 -0.21 -0.62 30.59
C ASP A 17 -0.53 -1.42 29.31
N PRO A 18 0.04 -1.06 28.13
CA PRO A 18 -0.26 -1.77 26.90
C PRO A 18 0.15 -3.24 26.89
N GLU A 19 1.21 -3.58 27.62
CA GLU A 19 1.74 -4.94 27.63
C GLU A 19 0.79 -5.91 28.30
N THR A 20 0.29 -5.51 29.47
CA THR A 20 -0.67 -6.27 30.26
C THR A 20 -2.06 -6.25 29.63
N VAL A 21 -2.58 -5.08 29.24
CA VAL A 21 -3.98 -4.94 28.78
C VAL A 21 -4.22 -5.57 27.41
N LEU A 22 -3.23 -5.49 26.51
CA LEU A 22 -3.36 -6.02 25.14
C LEU A 22 -2.70 -7.39 24.96
N GLU A 23 -2.24 -8.00 26.05
CA GLU A 23 -1.57 -9.30 26.07
C GLU A 23 -0.43 -9.38 25.05
N LEU A 24 0.41 -8.36 24.96
CA LEU A 24 1.44 -8.28 23.90
C LEU A 24 2.51 -9.38 24.06
N ILE A 25 2.78 -9.80 25.30
CA ILE A 25 3.74 -10.85 25.63
C ILE A 25 3.13 -12.22 25.34
N HIS A 26 3.81 -13.02 24.53
CA HIS A 26 3.36 -14.38 24.24
C HIS A 26 3.54 -15.28 25.48
N PRO A 27 2.49 -16.01 25.95
CA PRO A 27 2.53 -16.72 27.23
C PRO A 27 3.62 -17.80 27.28
N LEU A 28 3.84 -18.55 26.20
CA LEU A 28 4.84 -19.63 26.16
C LEU A 28 6.30 -19.15 25.98
N ARG A 29 6.52 -17.90 25.60
CA ARG A 29 7.86 -17.40 25.21
C ARG A 29 8.35 -16.25 26.07
N HIS A 30 7.47 -15.69 26.92
CA HIS A 30 7.75 -14.50 27.74
C HIS A 30 8.42 -13.37 26.94
N ALA A 31 8.07 -13.26 25.66
CA ALA A 31 8.63 -12.31 24.73
C ALA A 31 7.53 -11.84 23.79
N VAL A 32 7.69 -10.61 23.30
CA VAL A 32 6.79 -10.06 22.30
C VAL A 32 6.92 -10.83 21.00
N ARG A 33 5.78 -11.29 20.47
CA ARG A 33 5.66 -11.97 19.19
C ARG A 33 4.47 -11.42 18.42
N CYS A 34 4.40 -11.79 17.15
CA CYS A 34 3.27 -11.49 16.28
C CYS A 34 1.92 -11.74 16.99
N THR A 35 1.03 -10.76 16.95
CA THR A 35 -0.29 -10.79 17.61
C THR A 35 -1.34 -11.55 16.80
N GLY A 36 -1.03 -11.87 15.53
CA GLY A 36 -1.90 -12.62 14.64
C GLY A 36 -2.03 -14.10 15.00
N ILE A 37 -3.13 -14.71 14.57
CA ILE A 37 -3.42 -16.13 14.73
C ILE A 37 -2.97 -16.87 13.47
N ALA A 38 -2.16 -17.92 13.64
CA ALA A 38 -1.79 -18.82 12.55
C ALA A 38 -2.90 -19.89 12.39
N PRO A 39 -3.77 -19.83 11.36
CA PRO A 39 -4.96 -20.68 11.27
C PRO A 39 -4.59 -22.17 11.20
N SER A 40 -3.51 -22.49 10.49
CA SER A 40 -2.99 -23.85 10.34
C SER A 40 -2.55 -24.51 11.65
N LYS A 41 -2.21 -23.71 12.67
CA LYS A 41 -1.76 -24.20 13.98
C LYS A 41 -2.76 -23.91 15.10
N ARG A 42 -3.88 -23.24 14.79
CA ARG A 42 -4.93 -22.81 15.75
C ARG A 42 -4.36 -22.15 17.01
N ARG A 43 -3.30 -21.36 16.84
CA ARG A 43 -2.62 -20.66 17.94
C ARG A 43 -2.05 -19.33 17.47
N ARG A 44 -1.66 -18.48 18.41
CA ARG A 44 -0.93 -17.24 18.13
C ARG A 44 0.39 -17.52 17.42
N CYS A 45 0.73 -16.65 16.47
CA CYS A 45 1.97 -16.72 15.71
C CYS A 45 3.18 -16.56 16.64
N MET A 46 4.22 -17.36 16.41
CA MET A 46 5.47 -17.31 17.20
C MET A 46 6.61 -16.55 16.49
N ASN A 47 6.34 -15.97 15.31
CA ASN A 47 7.34 -15.21 14.57
C ASN A 47 7.65 -13.88 15.29
N GLN A 48 8.91 -13.47 15.21
CA GLN A 48 9.31 -12.11 15.59
C GLN A 48 8.74 -11.11 14.60
N VAL A 49 8.56 -9.88 15.07
CA VAL A 49 8.02 -8.77 14.28
C VAL A 49 9.11 -7.72 14.16
N ALA A 50 9.58 -7.46 12.95
CA ALA A 50 10.69 -6.54 12.70
C ALA A 50 10.35 -5.10 13.13
N SER A 51 9.09 -4.70 12.95
CA SER A 51 8.57 -3.35 13.24
C SER A 51 7.92 -3.21 14.62
N PHE A 52 8.20 -4.11 15.58
CA PHE A 52 7.49 -4.06 16.87
C PHE A 52 7.73 -2.77 17.64
N SER A 53 8.93 -2.19 17.54
CA SER A 53 9.28 -0.93 18.20
C SER A 53 8.35 0.22 17.80
N ASP A 54 7.92 0.27 16.54
CA ASP A 54 6.98 1.29 16.06
C ASP A 54 5.58 1.06 16.63
N GLY A 55 5.11 -0.18 16.61
CA GLY A 55 3.83 -0.54 17.24
C GLY A 55 3.83 -0.19 18.73
N ARG A 56 4.93 -0.52 19.44
CA ARG A 56 5.08 -0.21 20.86
C ARG A 56 5.06 1.28 21.14
N ARG A 57 5.80 2.08 20.37
CA ARG A 57 5.82 3.54 20.50
C ARG A 57 4.43 4.16 20.33
N ILE A 58 3.64 3.68 19.36
CA ILE A 58 2.26 4.14 19.16
C ILE A 58 1.39 3.80 20.37
N LEU A 59 1.48 2.56 20.88
CA LEU A 59 0.72 2.12 22.05
C LEU A 59 1.09 2.89 23.32
N ASP A 60 2.38 3.10 23.57
CA ASP A 60 2.86 3.88 24.72
C ASP A 60 2.38 5.33 24.66
N ASN A 61 2.29 5.91 23.46
CA ASN A 61 1.75 7.26 23.27
C ASN A 61 0.24 7.31 23.57
N LEU A 62 -0.53 6.34 23.03
CA LEU A 62 -1.97 6.23 23.32
C LEU A 62 -2.22 6.06 24.82
N ALA A 63 -1.44 5.22 25.48
CA ALA A 63 -1.55 4.98 26.92
C ALA A 63 -1.24 6.20 27.78
N ARG A 64 -0.43 7.15 27.30
CA ARG A 64 -0.11 8.39 28.04
C ARG A 64 -1.07 9.54 27.75
N THR A 65 -1.70 9.53 26.58
CA THR A 65 -2.49 10.67 26.09
C THR A 65 -4.00 10.46 26.24
N MET A 66 -4.45 9.21 26.29
CA MET A 66 -5.87 8.85 26.25
C MET A 66 -6.21 7.80 27.31
N ASP A 67 -7.45 7.84 27.81
CA ASP A 67 -8.00 6.72 28.57
C ASP A 67 -8.22 5.49 27.68
N ALA A 68 -8.50 4.33 28.28
CA ALA A 68 -8.63 3.09 27.53
C ALA A 68 -9.83 3.11 26.54
N THR A 69 -10.91 3.84 26.85
CA THR A 69 -12.10 3.89 25.98
C THR A 69 -11.84 4.75 24.75
N GLN A 70 -11.18 5.89 24.93
CA GLN A 70 -10.74 6.77 23.86
C GLN A 70 -9.70 6.06 22.98
N ALA A 71 -8.72 5.38 23.59
CA ALA A 71 -7.72 4.61 22.86
C ALA A 71 -8.37 3.48 22.02
N ALA A 72 -9.45 2.86 22.52
CA ALA A 72 -10.18 1.82 21.79
C ALA A 72 -10.85 2.31 20.49
N GLU A 73 -11.14 3.59 20.38
CA GLU A 73 -11.76 4.23 19.20
C GLU A 73 -10.75 4.92 18.29
N SER A 74 -9.51 5.07 18.75
CA SER A 74 -8.46 5.76 18.00
C SER A 74 -8.07 5.00 16.71
N PRO A 75 -7.92 5.71 15.57
CA PRO A 75 -7.39 5.10 14.34
C PRO A 75 -5.94 4.60 14.52
N ASP A 76 -5.18 5.19 15.43
CA ASP A 76 -3.79 4.80 15.71
C ASP A 76 -3.69 3.39 16.32
N LEU A 77 -4.75 2.90 16.95
CA LEU A 77 -4.80 1.52 17.44
C LEU A 77 -4.68 0.51 16.27
N LYS A 78 -5.25 0.84 15.10
CA LYS A 78 -5.11 0.02 13.88
C LYS A 78 -3.70 0.07 13.32
N ASN A 79 -3.06 1.24 13.35
CA ASN A 79 -1.68 1.43 12.93
C ASN A 79 -0.74 0.62 13.83
N ALA A 80 -0.92 0.70 15.16
CA ALA A 80 -0.21 -0.12 16.12
C ALA A 80 -0.40 -1.63 15.85
N ALA A 81 -1.66 -2.08 15.66
CA ALA A 81 -1.96 -3.47 15.39
C ALA A 81 -1.21 -3.99 14.14
N SER A 82 -1.22 -3.21 13.05
CA SER A 82 -0.48 -3.52 11.82
C SER A 82 1.03 -3.69 12.08
N SER A 83 1.64 -2.77 12.83
CA SER A 83 3.07 -2.81 13.16
C SER A 83 3.46 -3.95 14.12
N THR A 84 2.49 -4.57 14.80
CA THR A 84 2.71 -5.75 15.67
C THR A 84 2.48 -7.10 14.96
N LEU A 85 2.25 -7.09 13.65
CA LEU A 85 2.07 -8.30 12.85
C LEU A 85 3.31 -8.60 12.00
N CYS A 86 3.64 -9.88 11.87
CA CYS A 86 4.66 -10.30 10.92
C CYS A 86 4.10 -10.29 9.48
N TYR A 87 4.97 -10.31 8.49
CA TYR A 87 4.60 -10.28 7.06
C TYR A 87 3.56 -11.33 6.64
N LEU A 88 3.52 -12.51 7.28
CA LEU A 88 2.54 -13.58 6.99
C LEU A 88 1.13 -13.32 7.51
N HIS A 89 0.94 -12.36 8.40
CA HIS A 89 -0.35 -12.09 9.06
C HIS A 89 -0.75 -10.62 8.98
N GLY A 90 -0.16 -9.86 8.04
CA GLY A 90 -0.42 -8.44 7.89
C GLY A 90 -1.90 -8.13 7.57
N ASP A 91 -2.63 -9.06 6.96
CA ASP A 91 -4.05 -8.97 6.67
C ASP A 91 -4.96 -9.03 7.92
N GLN A 92 -4.43 -9.48 9.06
CA GLN A 92 -5.20 -9.65 10.30
C GLN A 92 -5.32 -8.40 11.15
N TYR A 93 -4.67 -7.29 10.78
CA TYR A 93 -4.57 -6.08 11.62
C TYR A 93 -5.93 -5.52 12.05
N ILE A 94 -6.94 -5.57 11.18
CA ILE A 94 -8.31 -5.12 11.52
C ILE A 94 -8.92 -5.99 12.62
N LYS A 95 -8.74 -7.32 12.55
CA LYS A 95 -9.26 -8.25 13.55
C LYS A 95 -8.56 -8.06 14.89
N VAL A 96 -7.23 -7.92 14.88
CA VAL A 96 -6.43 -7.64 16.08
C VAL A 96 -6.85 -6.31 16.71
N ALA A 97 -6.99 -5.24 15.92
CA ALA A 97 -7.43 -3.95 16.42
C ALA A 97 -8.82 -4.03 17.08
N ARG A 98 -9.79 -4.75 16.49
CA ARG A 98 -11.12 -4.95 17.11
C ARG A 98 -11.05 -5.72 18.43
N GLN A 99 -10.18 -6.74 18.50
CA GLN A 99 -9.95 -7.48 19.74
C GLN A 99 -9.38 -6.56 20.82
N TRP A 100 -8.36 -5.76 20.48
CA TRP A 100 -7.77 -4.77 21.39
C TRP A 100 -8.77 -3.72 21.85
N SER A 101 -9.60 -3.18 20.96
CA SER A 101 -10.68 -2.26 21.34
C SER A 101 -11.62 -2.88 22.37
N SER A 102 -11.90 -4.18 22.26
CA SER A 102 -12.78 -4.90 23.20
C SER A 102 -12.10 -5.10 24.57
N LEU A 103 -10.81 -5.47 24.58
CA LEU A 103 -10.01 -5.62 25.80
C LEU A 103 -9.90 -4.30 26.57
N LEU A 104 -9.63 -3.19 25.87
CA LEU A 104 -9.54 -1.86 26.47
C LEU A 104 -10.86 -1.44 27.14
N ARG A 105 -12.01 -1.65 26.47
CA ARG A 105 -13.34 -1.36 27.03
C ARG A 105 -13.63 -2.22 28.26
N ALA A 106 -13.30 -3.51 28.21
CA ALA A 106 -13.50 -4.43 29.32
C ALA A 106 -12.64 -4.04 30.54
N TRP A 107 -11.36 -3.72 30.32
CA TRP A 107 -10.44 -3.27 31.35
C TRP A 107 -10.93 -1.98 32.04
N GLN A 108 -11.44 -1.02 31.26
CA GLN A 108 -11.99 0.22 31.81
C GLN A 108 -13.20 -0.04 32.74
N LEU A 109 -14.08 -0.98 32.38
CA LEU A 109 -15.23 -1.36 33.21
C LEU A 109 -14.79 -2.01 34.52
N GLN A 110 -13.78 -2.88 34.48
CA GLN A 110 -13.23 -3.55 35.67
C GLN A 110 -12.57 -2.55 36.64
N ASN A 111 -11.85 -1.55 36.11
CA ASN A 111 -11.21 -0.56 36.97
C ASN A 111 -12.19 0.47 37.54
N LYS A 112 -13.19 0.91 36.76
CA LYS A 112 -14.24 1.80 37.29
C LYS A 112 -15.03 1.16 38.43
N THR A 113 -15.29 -0.15 38.36
CA THR A 113 -15.98 -0.88 39.44
C THR A 113 -15.12 -1.10 40.68
N SER A 114 -13.79 -1.16 40.51
CA SER A 114 -12.85 -1.26 41.62
C SER A 114 -12.71 0.07 42.37
N THR A 115 -12.74 1.20 41.66
CA THR A 115 -12.72 2.54 42.29
C THR A 115 -13.99 2.85 43.09
N LEU A 116 -15.14 2.32 42.68
CA LEU A 116 -16.42 2.54 43.39
C LEU A 116 -16.61 1.63 44.61
N LYS A 117 -15.80 0.58 44.77
CA LYS A 117 -15.91 -0.36 45.90
C LYS A 117 -15.11 0.04 47.14
N SER A 118 -14.41 1.18 47.15
CA SER A 118 -13.72 1.65 48.37
C SER A 118 -14.55 2.58 49.27
N ASP A 119 -15.72 3.08 48.83
CA ASP A 119 -16.44 4.15 49.54
C ASP A 119 -17.95 3.91 49.75
N SER A 120 -18.41 2.67 50.02
CA SER A 120 -19.80 2.51 50.47
C SER A 120 -20.00 1.46 51.56
N ASP A 121 -19.95 2.00 52.77
CA ASP A 121 -20.81 1.61 53.87
C ASP A 121 -22.30 1.77 53.46
N THR A 122 -23.11 0.79 53.88
CA THR A 122 -24.58 0.79 54.07
C THR A 122 -25.54 1.48 53.06
N THR A 123 -26.43 0.70 52.41
CA THR A 123 -27.93 0.75 52.53
C THR A 123 -28.66 0.06 51.35
N PRO A 124 -29.67 -0.81 51.55
CA PRO A 124 -30.39 -1.50 50.46
C PRO A 124 -31.84 -1.01 50.26
N LEU A 125 -32.19 -0.57 49.06
CA LEU A 125 -33.57 -0.28 48.60
C LEU A 125 -33.60 -0.42 47.06
N ARG A 126 -34.65 -0.82 46.34
CA ARG A 126 -36.00 -1.34 46.62
C ARG A 126 -36.54 -1.84 45.27
N ARG A 127 -37.32 -2.92 45.28
CA ARG A 127 -37.89 -3.61 44.11
C ARG A 127 -39.29 -3.06 43.79
N THR A 128 -39.57 -2.65 42.55
CA THR A 128 -40.93 -2.33 42.05
C THR A 128 -41.14 -3.06 40.72
N LYS A 129 -41.85 -4.20 40.68
CA LYS A 129 -43.31 -4.45 40.59
C LYS A 129 -43.95 -4.01 39.25
N ALA A 130 -44.51 -5.03 38.60
CA ALA A 130 -45.20 -5.08 37.33
C ALA A 130 -46.61 -4.45 37.37
N ALA A 131 -47.07 -3.98 36.21
CA ALA A 131 -48.44 -3.49 35.98
C ALA A 131 -49.30 -4.55 35.27
N LYS A 132 -50.59 -4.61 35.65
CA LYS A 132 -51.67 -5.44 35.08
C LYS A 132 -52.53 -4.61 34.10
N PRO A 133 -53.31 -5.25 33.20
CA PRO A 133 -54.26 -4.56 32.33
C PRO A 133 -55.67 -4.42 32.96
N PHE A 134 -56.39 -3.42 32.45
CA PHE A 134 -57.69 -2.90 32.88
C PHE A 134 -58.79 -3.36 31.90
N ALA A 135 -59.82 -4.06 32.39
CA ALA A 135 -61.06 -4.34 31.66
C ALA A 135 -62.21 -4.52 32.66
N GLU A 136 -63.13 -3.56 32.69
CA GLU A 136 -64.36 -3.58 33.50
C GLU A 136 -65.42 -2.77 32.71
N SER A 137 -66.43 -3.44 32.13
CA SER A 137 -67.78 -3.70 32.65
C SER A 137 -68.73 -2.51 32.50
N ILE A 138 -69.69 -2.63 31.57
CA ILE A 138 -70.94 -1.85 31.54
C ILE A 138 -72.09 -2.84 31.38
N ARG A 139 -72.77 -3.15 32.49
CA ARG A 139 -74.10 -3.77 32.52
C ARG A 139 -75.10 -2.69 32.91
N VAL A 140 -75.96 -2.30 31.98
CA VAL A 140 -77.13 -1.46 32.26
C VAL A 140 -78.28 -2.38 32.68
N LYS A 141 -78.83 -2.16 33.87
CA LYS A 141 -80.11 -2.72 34.32
C LYS A 141 -81.22 -1.83 33.73
N VAL A 142 -82.18 -2.44 33.05
CA VAL A 142 -83.46 -1.80 32.68
C VAL A 142 -84.49 -2.41 33.62
N GLU A 143 -85.19 -1.55 34.37
CA GLU A 143 -86.26 -1.93 35.27
C GLU A 143 -87.58 -2.03 34.49
N ASP A 144 -88.34 -3.09 34.75
CA ASP A 144 -89.64 -3.38 34.16
C ASP A 144 -90.75 -2.59 34.86
N ASP A 145 -91.43 -1.71 34.12
CA ASP A 145 -92.67 -1.03 34.51
C ASP A 145 -93.77 -1.45 33.51
N ASP A 146 -94.43 -2.58 33.75
CA ASP A 146 -95.41 -3.16 32.81
C ASP A 146 -96.65 -3.75 33.53
N GLY A 147 -97.06 -3.12 34.64
CA GLY A 147 -98.16 -3.59 35.49
C GLY A 147 -99.58 -3.17 35.05
N LEU A 148 -99.72 -2.14 34.19
CA LEU A 148 -101.01 -1.50 33.89
C LEU A 148 -101.50 -1.68 32.44
N ALA A 149 -100.68 -2.26 31.55
CA ALA A 149 -101.01 -2.42 30.12
C ALA A 149 -101.58 -3.81 29.74
N LYS A 150 -101.76 -4.72 30.70
CA LYS A 150 -102.18 -6.11 30.46
C LYS A 150 -103.71 -6.26 30.36
N THR A 151 -104.45 -5.55 31.20
CA THR A 151 -105.92 -5.66 31.27
C THR A 151 -106.65 -5.05 30.06
N GLU A 152 -106.05 -4.06 29.39
CA GLU A 152 -106.63 -3.46 28.18
C GLU A 152 -106.34 -4.32 26.94
N ARG A 153 -105.17 -4.97 26.89
CA ARG A 153 -104.79 -5.93 25.84
C ARG A 153 -105.70 -7.15 25.83
N ASP A 154 -106.02 -7.66 27.01
CA ASP A 154 -106.87 -8.85 27.16
C ASP A 154 -108.31 -8.57 26.70
N ARG A 155 -108.88 -7.39 27.02
CA ARG A 155 -110.22 -6.97 26.54
C ARG A 155 -110.28 -6.78 25.03
N GLN A 156 -109.22 -6.23 24.44
CA GLN A 156 -109.14 -6.09 22.98
C GLN A 156 -109.03 -7.45 22.29
N TRP A 157 -108.33 -8.41 22.90
CA TRP A 157 -108.20 -9.77 22.39
C TRP A 157 -109.54 -10.52 22.37
N GLU A 158 -110.31 -10.44 23.46
CA GLU A 158 -111.65 -11.05 23.56
C GLU A 158 -112.64 -10.49 22.51
N ALA A 159 -112.58 -9.18 22.24
CA ALA A 159 -113.42 -8.54 21.22
C ALA A 159 -113.06 -9.00 19.79
N ILE A 160 -111.76 -9.16 19.51
CA ILE A 160 -111.25 -9.66 18.23
C ILE A 160 -111.65 -11.14 18.04
N GLU A 161 -111.54 -11.95 19.10
CA GLU A 161 -111.93 -13.36 19.08
C GLU A 161 -113.43 -13.57 18.79
N ALA A 162 -114.29 -12.77 19.43
CA ALA A 162 -115.72 -12.77 19.17
C ALA A 162 -116.07 -12.32 17.73
N MET A 163 -115.33 -11.36 17.18
CA MET A 163 -115.51 -10.86 15.81
C MET A 163 -115.10 -11.91 14.76
N MET A 164 -113.96 -12.60 14.96
CA MET A 164 -113.49 -13.64 14.04
C MET A 164 -114.40 -14.86 14.02
N LYS A 165 -114.97 -15.26 15.17
CA LYS A 165 -115.93 -16.37 15.28
C LYS A 165 -117.20 -16.14 14.46
N LYS A 166 -117.65 -14.88 14.29
CA LYS A 166 -118.81 -14.52 13.45
C LYS A 166 -118.53 -14.63 11.95
N LEU A 167 -117.27 -14.50 11.52
CA LEU A 167 -116.87 -14.52 10.10
C LEU A 167 -116.54 -15.93 9.58
N GLY A 168 -116.62 -16.96 10.43
CA GLY A 168 -116.30 -18.34 10.05
C GLY A 168 -114.81 -18.56 9.74
N ILE A 169 -113.96 -17.61 10.11
CA ILE A 169 -112.50 -17.67 9.93
C ILE A 169 -111.92 -18.35 11.15
N ASN A 170 -111.24 -19.48 10.95
CA ASN A 170 -110.54 -20.17 12.01
C ASN A 170 -109.31 -19.32 12.42
N MET A 171 -109.28 -18.90 13.69
CA MET A 171 -108.19 -18.09 14.26
C MET A 171 -106.83 -18.77 14.06
N GLN A 172 -106.80 -20.11 14.10
CA GLN A 172 -105.59 -20.88 13.91
C GLN A 172 -104.99 -20.69 12.51
N ASP A 173 -105.83 -20.63 11.47
CA ASP A 173 -105.36 -20.47 10.09
C ASP A 173 -104.77 -19.08 9.83
N VAL A 174 -105.31 -18.04 10.50
CA VAL A 174 -104.81 -16.66 10.43
C VAL A 174 -103.50 -16.51 11.19
N LEU A 175 -103.37 -17.16 12.36
CA LEU A 175 -102.12 -17.21 13.11
C LEU A 175 -101.04 -17.96 12.32
N ASP A 176 -101.34 -19.11 11.75
CA ASP A 176 -100.42 -19.89 10.93
C ASP A 176 -100.00 -19.13 9.65
N ASP A 177 -100.91 -18.39 9.00
CA ASP A 177 -100.58 -17.52 7.86
C ASP A 177 -99.70 -16.32 8.27
N MET A 178 -99.97 -15.69 9.43
CA MET A 178 -99.11 -14.65 9.97
C MET A 178 -97.71 -15.17 10.34
N GLU A 179 -97.62 -16.34 10.97
CA GLU A 179 -96.36 -17.01 11.30
C GLU A 179 -95.59 -17.38 10.03
N ARG A 180 -96.24 -17.97 9.01
CA ARG A 180 -95.62 -18.23 7.71
C ARG A 180 -95.10 -16.95 7.05
N LYS A 181 -95.89 -15.87 7.05
CA LYS A 181 -95.47 -14.57 6.50
C LYS A 181 -94.38 -13.89 7.34
N GLN A 182 -94.30 -14.14 8.63
CA GLN A 182 -93.20 -13.67 9.48
C GLN A 182 -91.94 -14.48 9.18
N TRP A 183 -92.04 -15.81 9.14
CA TRP A 183 -90.96 -16.71 8.77
C TRP A 183 -90.40 -16.40 7.38
N ASP A 184 -91.23 -16.21 6.37
CA ASP A 184 -90.80 -15.82 5.01
C ASP A 184 -90.11 -14.45 4.99
N ARG A 185 -90.61 -13.49 5.78
CA ARG A 185 -89.97 -12.16 5.92
C ARG A 185 -88.62 -12.26 6.62
N GLU A 186 -88.49 -13.13 7.61
CA GLU A 186 -87.24 -13.38 8.32
C GLU A 186 -86.25 -14.17 7.46
N ALA A 187 -86.71 -15.17 6.72
CA ALA A 187 -85.92 -15.93 5.76
C ALA A 187 -85.36 -15.02 4.67
N ARG A 188 -86.17 -14.15 4.06
CA ARG A 188 -85.71 -13.15 3.08
C ARG A 188 -84.72 -12.15 3.67
N LYS A 189 -84.93 -11.73 4.93
CA LYS A 189 -83.99 -10.86 5.64
C LYS A 189 -82.66 -11.58 5.92
N HIS A 190 -82.71 -12.86 6.29
CA HIS A 190 -81.55 -13.68 6.54
C HIS A 190 -80.75 -13.93 5.25
N GLU A 191 -81.43 -14.30 4.17
CA GLU A 191 -80.84 -14.47 2.83
C GLU A 191 -80.18 -13.17 2.36
N LYS A 192 -80.86 -12.02 2.47
CA LYS A 192 -80.27 -10.72 2.13
C LYS A 192 -79.03 -10.40 2.96
N ARG A 193 -79.02 -10.74 4.25
CA ARG A 193 -77.84 -10.55 5.14
C ARG A 193 -76.69 -11.45 4.75
N GLU A 194 -76.95 -12.70 4.38
CA GLU A 194 -75.94 -13.65 3.90
C GLU A 194 -75.36 -13.20 2.55
N ASP A 195 -76.19 -12.75 1.61
CA ASP A 195 -75.75 -12.17 0.34
C ASP A 195 -74.91 -10.89 0.53
N GLU A 196 -75.32 -10.00 1.43
CA GLU A 196 -74.54 -8.80 1.78
C GLU A 196 -73.20 -9.17 2.43
N ARG A 197 -73.18 -10.19 3.29
CA ARG A 197 -71.96 -10.71 3.91
C ARG A 197 -71.02 -11.33 2.87
N LYS A 198 -71.56 -12.11 1.93
CA LYS A 198 -70.79 -12.69 0.83
C LYS A 198 -70.20 -11.63 -0.08
N LYS A 199 -70.99 -10.62 -0.48
CA LYS A 199 -70.50 -9.46 -1.27
C LYS A 199 -69.42 -8.68 -0.53
N ARG A 200 -69.54 -8.48 0.78
CA ARG A 200 -68.50 -7.84 1.60
C ARG A 200 -67.22 -8.66 1.63
N GLN A 201 -67.32 -9.98 1.78
CA GLN A 201 -66.16 -10.88 1.76
C GLN A 201 -65.47 -10.87 0.40
N GLU A 202 -66.22 -10.95 -0.70
CA GLU A 202 -65.68 -10.88 -2.07
C GLU A 202 -64.97 -9.54 -2.33
N PHE A 203 -65.59 -8.42 -1.94
CA PHE A 203 -64.99 -7.08 -2.07
C PHE A 203 -63.72 -6.93 -1.22
N GLU A 204 -63.72 -7.44 0.01
CA GLU A 204 -62.52 -7.45 0.85
C GLU A 204 -61.41 -8.31 0.25
N GLN A 205 -61.76 -9.46 -0.32
CA GLN A 205 -60.78 -10.36 -0.94
C GLN A 205 -60.18 -9.74 -2.20
N GLU A 206 -60.99 -9.13 -3.06
CA GLU A 206 -60.52 -8.38 -4.22
C GLU A 206 -59.59 -7.22 -3.82
N LYS A 207 -59.94 -6.49 -2.75
CA LYS A 207 -59.09 -5.42 -2.22
C LYS A 207 -57.75 -5.95 -1.71
N ARG A 208 -57.74 -7.12 -1.05
CA ARG A 208 -56.51 -7.80 -0.60
C ARG A 208 -55.65 -8.26 -1.77
N ASP A 209 -56.27 -8.80 -2.81
CA ASP A 209 -55.56 -9.28 -4.00
C ASP A 209 -54.96 -8.13 -4.81
N ARG A 210 -55.71 -7.03 -5.00
CA ARG A 210 -55.18 -5.80 -5.60
C ARG A 210 -54.02 -5.23 -4.80
N ALA A 211 -54.13 -5.18 -3.46
CA ALA A 211 -53.05 -4.73 -2.59
C ALA A 211 -51.81 -5.64 -2.66
N ARG A 212 -52.00 -6.97 -2.84
CA ARG A 212 -50.90 -7.92 -3.01
C ARG A 212 -50.20 -7.72 -4.36
N GLN A 213 -50.96 -7.57 -5.45
CA GLN A 213 -50.42 -7.33 -6.79
C GLN A 213 -49.63 -6.01 -6.86
N GLU A 214 -50.13 -4.95 -6.22
CA GLU A 214 -49.44 -3.66 -6.18
C GLU A 214 -48.12 -3.74 -5.41
N LYS A 215 -48.11 -4.42 -4.24
CA LYS A 215 -46.87 -4.66 -3.50
C LYS A 215 -45.85 -5.47 -4.30
N GLU A 216 -46.32 -6.48 -5.05
CA GLU A 216 -45.44 -7.29 -5.90
C GLU A 216 -44.84 -6.47 -7.05
N ARG A 217 -45.63 -5.59 -7.68
CA ARG A 217 -45.13 -4.66 -8.72
C ARG A 217 -44.08 -3.70 -8.17
N GLN A 218 -44.35 -3.09 -7.01
CA GLN A 218 -43.40 -2.18 -6.35
C GLN A 218 -42.10 -2.88 -5.96
N GLU A 219 -42.18 -4.13 -5.48
CA GLU A 219 -40.99 -4.91 -5.15
C GLU A 219 -40.17 -5.25 -6.40
N LYS A 220 -40.82 -5.67 -7.50
CA LYS A 220 -40.14 -5.94 -8.78
C LYS A 220 -39.47 -4.68 -9.33
N GLU A 221 -40.14 -3.54 -9.27
CA GLU A 221 -39.56 -2.26 -9.71
C GLU A 221 -38.35 -1.86 -8.85
N ARG A 222 -38.43 -2.06 -7.53
CA ARG A 222 -37.31 -1.80 -6.62
C ARG A 222 -36.11 -2.70 -6.91
N GLN A 223 -36.35 -4.00 -7.14
CA GLN A 223 -35.30 -4.96 -7.49
C GLN A 223 -34.64 -4.62 -8.83
N GLU A 224 -35.41 -4.20 -9.84
CA GLU A 224 -34.86 -3.80 -11.13
C GLU A 224 -34.01 -2.53 -11.00
N LYS A 225 -34.48 -1.52 -10.25
CA LYS A 225 -33.69 -0.31 -9.96
C LYS A 225 -32.40 -0.63 -9.22
N GLU A 226 -32.43 -1.52 -8.24
CA GLU A 226 -31.23 -1.97 -7.52
C GLU A 226 -30.26 -2.71 -8.44
N ARG A 227 -30.77 -3.54 -9.37
CA ARG A 227 -29.94 -4.25 -10.35
C ARG A 227 -29.25 -3.28 -11.31
N GLN A 228 -29.98 -2.28 -11.82
CA GLN A 228 -29.43 -1.26 -12.71
C GLN A 228 -28.37 -0.40 -12.01
N GLU A 229 -28.59 -0.04 -10.75
CA GLU A 229 -27.62 0.73 -9.97
C GLU A 229 -26.34 -0.08 -9.71
N LYS A 230 -26.47 -1.37 -9.35
CA LYS A 230 -25.31 -2.27 -9.22
C LYS A 230 -24.53 -2.41 -10.52
N GLU A 231 -25.23 -2.51 -11.65
CA GLU A 231 -24.58 -2.60 -12.97
C GLU A 231 -23.82 -1.31 -13.32
N ARG A 232 -24.41 -0.14 -13.04
CA ARG A 232 -23.75 1.16 -13.23
C ARG A 232 -22.50 1.28 -12.35
N GLN A 233 -22.60 0.92 -11.07
CA GLN A 233 -21.46 0.95 -10.16
C GLN A 233 -20.34 -0.01 -10.56
N GLU A 234 -20.68 -1.20 -11.08
CA GLU A 234 -19.68 -2.15 -11.56
C GLU A 234 -19.00 -1.65 -12.84
N LYS A 235 -19.75 -1.07 -13.78
CA LYS A 235 -19.19 -0.43 -14.98
C LYS A 235 -18.24 0.71 -14.63
N GLU A 236 -18.63 1.60 -13.72
CA GLU A 236 -17.78 2.70 -13.26
C GLU A 236 -16.50 2.18 -12.58
N ARG A 237 -16.61 1.14 -11.74
CA ARG A 237 -15.44 0.50 -11.13
C ARG A 237 -14.51 -0.13 -12.16
N GLN A 238 -15.05 -0.76 -13.20
CA GLN A 238 -14.24 -1.34 -14.27
C GLN A 238 -13.54 -0.26 -15.10
N GLU A 239 -14.22 0.85 -15.41
CA GLU A 239 -13.61 1.99 -16.09
C GLU A 239 -12.51 2.64 -15.25
N GLN A 240 -12.74 2.85 -13.95
CA GLN A 240 -11.73 3.36 -13.03
C GLN A 240 -10.50 2.44 -12.98
N ARG A 241 -10.69 1.11 -12.91
CA ARG A 241 -9.59 0.13 -12.94
C ARG A 241 -8.80 0.20 -14.24
N LYS A 242 -9.48 0.26 -15.39
CA LYS A 242 -8.83 0.38 -16.71
C LYS A 242 -8.05 1.69 -16.83
N ALA A 243 -8.61 2.81 -16.37
CA ALA A 243 -7.94 4.10 -16.39
C ALA A 243 -6.70 4.12 -15.48
N GLU A 244 -6.77 3.50 -14.30
CA GLU A 244 -5.63 3.38 -13.39
C GLU A 244 -4.53 2.48 -13.97
N GLU A 245 -4.91 1.36 -14.59
CA GLU A 245 -3.97 0.45 -15.25
C GLU A 245 -3.28 1.12 -16.45
N GLU A 246 -4.02 1.86 -17.28
CA GLU A 246 -3.45 2.63 -18.39
C GLU A 246 -2.49 3.71 -17.88
N LYS A 247 -2.85 4.43 -16.81
CA LYS A 247 -1.97 5.43 -16.18
C LYS A 247 -0.69 4.79 -15.66
N LYS A 248 -0.78 3.65 -14.98
CA LYS A 248 0.40 2.90 -14.49
C LYS A 248 1.27 2.41 -15.66
N ARG A 249 0.66 1.99 -16.77
CA ARG A 249 1.39 1.57 -17.98
C ARG A 249 2.17 2.75 -18.58
N LYS A 250 1.53 3.91 -18.75
CA LYS A 250 2.17 5.13 -19.26
C LYS A 250 3.29 5.61 -18.33
N GLU A 251 3.10 5.58 -17.02
CA GLU A 251 4.13 5.96 -16.05
C GLU A 251 5.34 5.02 -16.09
N LYS A 252 5.10 3.71 -16.20
CA LYS A 252 6.18 2.71 -16.33
C LYS A 252 6.98 2.92 -17.62
N GLU A 253 6.29 3.13 -18.74
CA GLU A 253 6.93 3.38 -20.03
C GLU A 253 7.76 4.68 -20.01
N ALA A 254 7.22 5.76 -19.48
CA ALA A 254 7.93 7.03 -19.32
C ALA A 254 9.16 6.89 -18.41
N ARG A 255 9.06 6.10 -17.33
CA ARG A 255 10.19 5.82 -16.44
C ARG A 255 11.28 5.00 -17.14
N GLU A 256 10.90 3.99 -17.92
CA GLU A 256 11.84 3.18 -18.69
C GLU A 256 12.52 3.97 -19.80
N GLU A 257 11.79 4.87 -20.47
CA GLU A 257 12.35 5.80 -21.46
C GLU A 257 13.34 6.77 -20.82
N ALA A 258 13.00 7.38 -19.67
CA ALA A 258 13.90 8.26 -18.95
C ALA A 258 15.20 7.55 -18.49
N ILE A 259 15.12 6.28 -18.10
CA ILE A 259 16.30 5.47 -17.76
C ILE A 259 17.16 5.22 -19.01
N ARG A 260 16.53 4.85 -20.14
CA ARG A 260 17.24 4.63 -21.42
C ARG A 260 17.95 5.90 -21.88
N GLU A 261 17.30 7.05 -21.80
CA GLU A 261 17.88 8.33 -22.20
C GLU A 261 19.05 8.73 -21.32
N ARG A 262 18.92 8.60 -19.99
CA ARG A 262 20.03 8.85 -19.06
C ARG A 262 21.23 7.94 -19.33
N ALA A 263 20.99 6.67 -19.65
CA ALA A 263 22.05 5.73 -20.01
C ALA A 263 22.75 6.12 -21.33
N ARG A 264 21.99 6.60 -22.32
CA ARG A 264 22.54 7.10 -23.60
C ARG A 264 23.44 8.31 -23.38
N ILE A 265 22.95 9.33 -22.68
CA ILE A 265 23.71 10.54 -22.34
C ILE A 265 24.98 10.19 -21.55
N ALA A 266 24.89 9.30 -20.57
CA ALA A 266 26.04 8.88 -19.78
C ALA A 266 27.11 8.16 -20.62
N ARG A 267 26.70 7.33 -21.58
CA ARG A 267 27.63 6.65 -22.51
C ARG A 267 28.31 7.64 -23.43
N GLU A 268 27.56 8.57 -24.00
CA GLU A 268 28.10 9.61 -24.89
C GLU A 268 29.11 10.50 -24.15
N LYS A 269 28.78 10.94 -22.93
CA LYS A 269 29.68 11.73 -22.09
C LYS A 269 30.99 10.99 -21.81
N ARG A 270 30.92 9.71 -21.42
CA ARG A 270 32.13 8.88 -21.19
C ARG A 270 32.95 8.68 -22.46
N ALA A 271 32.30 8.48 -23.61
CA ALA A 271 32.98 8.33 -24.88
C ALA A 271 33.70 9.63 -25.27
N LYS A 272 33.07 10.79 -25.06
CA LYS A 272 33.69 12.10 -25.29
C LYS A 272 34.88 12.33 -24.37
N GLU A 273 34.73 12.11 -23.07
CA GLU A 273 35.82 12.24 -22.10
C GLU A 273 36.99 11.29 -22.42
N ALA A 274 36.70 10.07 -22.87
CA ALA A 274 37.74 9.12 -23.29
C ALA A 274 38.48 9.59 -24.55
N ARG A 275 37.77 10.15 -25.55
CA ARG A 275 38.37 10.74 -26.74
C ARG A 275 39.24 11.94 -26.40
N GLU A 276 38.74 12.86 -25.59
CA GLU A 276 39.51 14.04 -25.16
C GLU A 276 40.77 13.66 -24.38
N LYS A 277 40.69 12.64 -23.50
CA LYS A 277 41.87 12.11 -22.80
C LYS A 277 42.87 11.47 -23.76
N ALA A 278 42.40 10.66 -24.71
CA ALA A 278 43.25 10.03 -25.72
C ALA A 278 43.91 11.08 -26.64
N GLU A 279 43.20 12.14 -27.00
CA GLU A 279 43.75 13.25 -27.80
C GLU A 279 44.81 14.04 -27.03
N LYS A 280 44.58 14.37 -25.76
CA LYS A 280 45.57 15.03 -24.91
C LYS A 280 46.82 14.16 -24.74
N GLU A 281 46.64 12.87 -24.44
CA GLU A 281 47.75 11.93 -24.34
C GLU A 281 48.53 11.86 -25.67
N ALA A 282 47.84 11.76 -26.80
CA ALA A 282 48.47 11.74 -28.11
C ALA A 282 49.24 13.03 -28.42
N GLN A 283 48.70 14.20 -28.03
CA GLN A 283 49.38 15.48 -28.17
C GLN A 283 50.66 15.54 -27.33
N GLU A 284 50.62 15.08 -26.08
CA GLU A 284 51.78 15.04 -25.19
C GLU A 284 52.87 14.11 -25.71
N TRP A 285 52.50 12.94 -26.23
CA TRP A 285 53.44 12.02 -26.88
C TRP A 285 54.05 12.63 -28.15
N ALA A 286 53.25 13.30 -28.98
CA ALA A 286 53.74 14.00 -30.16
C ALA A 286 54.70 15.15 -29.80
N GLN A 287 54.42 15.88 -28.73
CA GLN A 287 55.32 16.92 -28.20
C GLN A 287 56.61 16.32 -27.65
N ALA A 288 56.55 15.21 -26.90
CA ALA A 288 57.73 14.50 -26.42
C ALA A 288 58.61 14.03 -27.58
N TRP A 289 58.01 13.44 -28.63
CA TRP A 289 58.73 13.06 -29.84
C TRP A 289 59.36 14.25 -30.58
N LYS A 290 58.65 15.37 -30.67
CA LYS A 290 59.17 16.59 -31.30
C LYS A 290 60.36 17.15 -30.52
N ARG A 291 60.30 17.16 -29.17
CA ARG A 291 61.42 17.56 -28.30
C ARG A 291 62.63 16.65 -28.51
N TYR A 292 62.41 15.34 -28.50
CA TYR A 292 63.42 14.32 -28.75
C TYR A 292 64.11 14.50 -30.12
N CYS A 293 63.32 14.62 -31.20
CA CYS A 293 63.86 14.85 -32.55
C CYS A 293 64.65 16.16 -32.64
N LYS A 294 64.16 17.24 -32.04
CA LYS A 294 64.85 18.54 -32.02
C LYS A 294 66.19 18.47 -31.30
N ALA A 295 66.25 17.80 -30.15
CA ALA A 295 67.47 17.61 -29.39
C ALA A 295 68.49 16.75 -30.16
N TRP A 296 68.05 15.66 -30.80
CA TRP A 296 68.92 14.89 -31.71
C TRP A 296 69.45 15.71 -32.88
N ASN A 297 68.61 16.54 -33.52
CA ASN A 297 69.05 17.38 -34.62
C ASN A 297 70.10 18.43 -34.17
N ARG A 298 70.00 18.93 -32.92
CA ARG A 298 71.03 19.83 -32.35
C ARG A 298 72.37 19.13 -32.24
N ILE A 299 72.38 17.89 -31.74
CA ILE A 299 73.60 17.06 -31.64
C ILE A 299 74.16 16.72 -33.02
N GLU A 300 73.30 16.45 -34.01
CA GLU A 300 73.74 16.13 -35.38
C GLU A 300 74.38 17.33 -36.10
N THR A 301 73.94 18.56 -35.81
CA THR A 301 74.48 19.78 -36.44
C THR A 301 75.75 20.28 -35.76
N ASP A 302 75.87 20.13 -34.43
CA ASP A 302 76.96 20.72 -33.65
C ASP A 302 78.02 19.68 -33.24
N LEU A 303 78.78 19.21 -34.24
CA LEU A 303 79.73 18.09 -34.09
C LEU A 303 80.93 18.36 -33.16
N TYR A 304 81.16 19.63 -32.77
CA TYR A 304 82.30 20.04 -31.94
C TYR A 304 81.91 20.60 -30.57
N ALA A 305 80.61 20.72 -30.27
CA ALA A 305 80.16 21.15 -28.95
C ALA A 305 80.36 20.06 -27.89
N LYS A 306 80.79 20.48 -26.70
CA LYS A 306 80.78 19.62 -25.51
C LYS A 306 79.35 19.54 -24.99
N PHE A 307 78.74 18.36 -25.12
CA PHE A 307 77.39 18.11 -24.61
C PHE A 307 77.45 17.71 -23.13
N SER A 308 76.54 18.27 -22.35
CA SER A 308 76.35 17.91 -20.94
C SER A 308 75.35 16.75 -20.78
N GLU A 309 75.21 16.23 -19.56
CA GLU A 309 74.25 15.17 -19.23
C GLU A 309 72.80 15.56 -19.58
N ASP A 310 72.48 16.85 -19.49
CA ASP A 310 71.16 17.41 -19.74
C ASP A 310 70.87 17.62 -21.24
N ASP A 311 71.90 17.60 -22.09
CA ASP A 311 71.74 17.73 -23.54
C ASP A 311 71.38 16.39 -24.22
N VAL A 312 71.50 15.27 -23.50
CA VAL A 312 71.20 13.95 -24.05
C VAL A 312 69.68 13.79 -24.26
N PRO A 313 69.22 13.45 -25.48
CA PRO A 313 67.80 13.32 -25.80
C PRO A 313 67.23 12.01 -25.26
N TRP A 314 66.93 11.95 -23.97
CA TRP A 314 66.39 10.75 -23.33
C TRP A 314 65.03 10.35 -23.94
N PRO A 315 64.86 9.10 -24.43
CA PRO A 315 63.65 8.66 -25.12
C PRO A 315 62.57 8.25 -24.12
N VAL A 316 62.13 9.21 -23.31
CA VAL A 316 61.07 9.07 -22.30
C VAL A 316 60.14 10.28 -22.36
N ARG A 317 58.94 10.15 -21.79
CA ARG A 317 57.89 11.20 -21.90
C ARG A 317 58.33 12.54 -21.31
N SER A 318 59.05 12.52 -20.18
CA SER A 318 59.59 13.72 -19.55
C SER A 318 60.75 14.34 -20.33
N GLY A 319 61.59 13.48 -20.92
CA GLY A 319 62.88 13.82 -21.51
C GLY A 319 64.03 13.84 -20.50
N LEU A 320 63.85 13.30 -19.29
CA LEU A 320 64.83 13.35 -18.19
C LEU A 320 65.51 11.99 -17.98
N LEU A 321 66.78 12.02 -17.57
CA LEU A 321 67.56 10.82 -17.23
C LEU A 321 66.92 9.97 -16.12
N ALA A 322 66.33 10.64 -15.12
CA ALA A 322 65.75 9.98 -13.94
C ALA A 322 64.59 9.03 -14.28
N ASP A 323 63.89 9.28 -15.39
CA ASP A 323 62.73 8.47 -15.83
C ASP A 323 63.12 7.38 -16.82
N VAL A 324 64.42 7.18 -17.09
CA VAL A 324 64.89 6.17 -18.03
C VAL A 324 64.83 4.79 -17.40
N ASN A 325 63.78 4.05 -17.74
CA ASN A 325 63.65 2.62 -17.44
C ASN A 325 63.17 1.85 -18.69
N GLU A 326 63.25 0.52 -18.62
CA GLU A 326 62.89 -0.34 -19.76
C GLU A 326 61.46 -0.10 -20.27
N VAL A 327 60.51 0.11 -19.36
CA VAL A 327 59.08 0.25 -19.66
C VAL A 327 58.78 1.58 -20.34
N ASP A 328 59.34 2.68 -19.83
CA ASP A 328 59.09 4.02 -20.34
C ASP A 328 59.77 4.25 -21.69
N VAL A 329 60.99 3.73 -21.88
CA VAL A 329 61.68 3.77 -23.18
C VAL A 329 60.91 2.95 -24.21
N LYS A 330 60.45 1.75 -23.84
CA LYS A 330 59.63 0.90 -24.73
C LYS A 330 58.31 1.57 -25.08
N THR A 331 57.68 2.24 -24.11
CA THR A 331 56.41 2.96 -24.30
C THR A 331 56.60 4.19 -25.19
N PHE A 332 57.69 4.93 -25.02
CA PHE A 332 58.03 6.09 -25.84
C PHE A 332 58.12 5.71 -27.32
N PHE A 333 58.93 4.70 -27.68
CA PHE A 333 59.06 4.30 -29.09
C PHE A 333 57.79 3.69 -29.69
N ARG A 334 56.87 3.19 -28.85
CA ARG A 334 55.56 2.68 -29.30
C ARG A 334 54.50 3.76 -29.49
N LYS A 335 54.49 4.81 -28.67
CA LYS A 335 53.43 5.83 -28.64
C LYS A 335 53.81 7.17 -29.27
N ALA A 336 55.09 7.55 -29.21
CA ALA A 336 55.57 8.88 -29.56
C ALA A 336 55.71 9.16 -31.09
N PRO A 337 56.12 8.21 -31.94
CA PRO A 337 56.28 8.48 -33.36
C PRO A 337 54.99 8.91 -34.08
N PRO A 338 55.03 9.96 -34.93
CA PRO A 338 53.86 10.44 -35.67
C PRO A 338 53.40 9.37 -36.67
N GLY A 339 52.21 8.82 -36.45
CA GLY A 339 51.65 7.74 -37.29
C GLY A 339 51.11 6.56 -36.49
N CYS A 340 51.52 6.38 -35.23
CA CYS A 340 51.05 5.31 -34.34
C CYS A 340 49.62 5.53 -33.78
N LYS A 341 48.68 6.04 -34.58
CA LYS A 341 47.31 6.41 -34.13
C LYS A 341 46.38 5.21 -33.93
N SER A 342 46.74 4.00 -34.37
CA SER A 342 45.80 2.89 -34.51
C SER A 342 46.02 1.71 -33.58
N GLY A 343 46.86 1.82 -32.53
CA GLY A 343 47.08 0.73 -31.55
C GLY A 343 47.66 -0.57 -32.13
N ARG A 344 47.81 -0.64 -33.45
CA ARG A 344 48.59 -1.64 -34.17
C ARG A 344 50.06 -1.26 -34.03
N SER A 345 50.88 -2.25 -33.69
CA SER A 345 52.31 -2.13 -33.45
C SER A 345 53.13 -1.87 -34.72
N ASP A 346 52.56 -1.18 -35.71
CA ASP A 346 53.30 -0.68 -36.86
C ASP A 346 53.98 0.62 -36.44
N VAL A 347 54.89 0.50 -35.46
CA VAL A 347 56.00 1.44 -35.37
C VAL A 347 56.67 1.35 -36.71
N ASP A 348 56.66 2.45 -37.47
CA ASP A 348 57.27 2.49 -38.81
C ASP A 348 58.68 1.93 -38.70
N GLN A 349 58.90 0.73 -39.26
CA GLN A 349 60.16 0.00 -39.12
C GLN A 349 61.34 0.84 -39.63
N LEU A 350 61.08 1.79 -40.52
CA LEU A 350 62.07 2.76 -41.00
C LEU A 350 62.50 3.71 -39.88
N SER A 351 61.54 4.25 -39.13
CA SER A 351 61.82 5.08 -37.95
C SER A 351 62.62 4.29 -36.91
N LEU A 352 62.23 3.05 -36.61
CA LEU A 352 62.91 2.22 -35.61
C LEU A 352 64.34 1.87 -36.04
N LYS A 353 64.57 1.53 -37.32
CA LYS A 353 65.93 1.29 -37.86
C LYS A 353 66.83 2.52 -37.71
N LYS A 354 66.30 3.71 -38.00
CA LYS A 354 67.03 4.97 -37.85
C LYS A 354 67.41 5.22 -36.39
N GLU A 355 66.48 4.98 -35.47
CA GLU A 355 66.73 5.16 -34.03
C GLU A 355 67.70 4.11 -33.48
N ILE A 356 67.64 2.85 -33.91
CA ILE A 356 68.62 1.82 -33.52
C ILE A 356 70.05 2.24 -33.92
N LEU A 357 70.22 2.84 -35.11
CA LEU A 357 71.52 3.34 -35.54
C LEU A 357 71.98 4.53 -34.70
N ARG A 358 71.06 5.43 -34.31
CA ARG A 358 71.37 6.57 -33.41
C ARG A 358 71.83 6.11 -32.03
N TRP A 359 71.21 5.06 -31.49
CA TRP A 359 71.53 4.51 -30.17
C TRP A 359 72.59 3.39 -30.20
N HIS A 360 73.27 3.17 -31.33
CA HIS A 360 74.41 2.25 -31.38
C HIS A 360 75.57 2.80 -30.55
N THR A 361 76.23 1.96 -29.75
CA THR A 361 77.28 2.37 -28.81
C THR A 361 78.37 3.21 -29.46
N ASP A 362 78.81 2.81 -30.66
CA ASP A 362 79.79 3.55 -31.47
C ASP A 362 79.29 4.96 -31.87
N LYS A 363 78.02 5.07 -32.30
CA LYS A 363 77.44 6.35 -32.73
C LYS A 363 77.21 7.31 -31.56
N ILE A 364 76.79 6.77 -30.41
CA ILE A 364 76.65 7.56 -29.18
C ILE A 364 78.03 8.04 -28.72
N LEU A 365 79.05 7.17 -28.71
CA LEU A 365 80.41 7.51 -28.31
C LEU A 365 81.00 8.62 -29.19
N HIS A 366 80.79 8.55 -30.50
CA HIS A 366 81.27 9.58 -31.43
C HIS A 366 80.52 10.92 -31.27
N ARG A 367 79.24 10.91 -30.92
CA ARG A 367 78.40 12.13 -30.90
C ARG A 367 78.35 12.82 -29.55
N LEU A 368 78.32 12.08 -28.46
CA LEU A 368 78.21 12.61 -27.10
C LEU A 368 79.55 12.60 -26.35
N GLY A 369 80.56 11.93 -26.91
CA GLY A 369 81.90 11.85 -26.33
C GLY A 369 82.04 10.76 -25.25
N PRO A 370 83.29 10.45 -24.86
CA PRO A 370 83.61 9.39 -23.91
C PRO A 370 83.16 9.70 -22.48
N GLU A 371 83.03 10.97 -22.11
CA GLU A 371 82.62 11.41 -20.77
C GLU A 371 81.18 10.97 -20.45
N VAL A 372 80.24 11.20 -21.37
CA VAL A 372 78.83 10.79 -21.22
C VAL A 372 78.68 9.26 -21.29
N CYS A 373 79.43 8.59 -22.16
CA CYS A 373 79.33 7.13 -22.33
C CYS A 373 79.90 6.32 -21.17
N ASN A 374 80.95 6.82 -20.50
CA ASN A 374 81.61 6.14 -19.39
C ASN A 374 81.20 6.66 -18.01
N GLY A 375 80.38 7.72 -17.95
CA GLY A 375 79.89 8.34 -16.74
C GLY A 375 78.69 7.63 -16.10
N LYS A 376 77.91 8.40 -15.34
CA LYS A 376 76.74 7.92 -14.57
C LYS A 376 75.60 7.42 -15.47
N GLN A 377 75.60 7.80 -16.74
CA GLN A 377 74.56 7.53 -17.74
C GLN A 377 74.68 6.15 -18.38
N LYS A 378 75.82 5.47 -18.18
CA LYS A 378 76.15 4.21 -18.86
C LYS A 378 75.06 3.15 -18.77
N GLU A 379 74.42 2.99 -17.61
CA GLU A 379 73.35 2.01 -17.42
C GLU A 379 72.06 2.38 -18.15
N SER A 380 71.72 3.67 -18.19
CA SER A 380 70.59 4.18 -18.97
C SER A 380 70.80 3.98 -20.47
N LEU A 381 72.02 4.23 -20.98
CA LEU A 381 72.39 3.98 -22.38
C LEU A 381 72.31 2.49 -22.74
N ARG A 382 72.79 1.60 -21.87
CA ARG A 382 72.67 0.15 -22.02
C ARG A 382 71.21 -0.30 -22.06
N THR A 383 70.39 0.25 -21.17
CA THR A 383 68.95 -0.03 -21.10
C THR A 383 68.26 0.34 -22.41
N ILE A 384 68.53 1.53 -22.94
CA ILE A 384 67.97 1.99 -24.22
C ILE A 384 68.40 1.08 -25.37
N ALA A 385 69.70 0.77 -25.48
CA ALA A 385 70.20 -0.13 -26.52
C ALA A 385 69.55 -1.53 -26.45
N ALA A 386 69.40 -2.08 -25.24
CA ALA A 386 68.73 -3.37 -25.05
C ALA A 386 67.25 -3.32 -25.45
N VAL A 387 66.50 -2.27 -25.07
CA VAL A 387 65.10 -2.07 -25.48
C VAL A 387 64.98 -1.98 -27.00
N MET A 388 65.89 -1.25 -27.65
CA MET A 388 65.90 -1.11 -29.11
C MET A 388 66.09 -2.43 -29.85
N ILE A 389 66.99 -3.29 -29.35
CA ILE A 389 67.18 -4.63 -29.90
C ILE A 389 65.90 -5.47 -29.71
N LYS A 390 65.28 -5.42 -28.53
CA LYS A 390 64.03 -6.13 -28.25
C LYS A 390 62.90 -5.65 -29.18
N LEU A 391 62.72 -4.34 -29.33
CA LEU A 391 61.70 -3.76 -30.23
C LEU A 391 61.91 -4.17 -31.69
N ARG A 392 63.17 -4.24 -32.15
CA ARG A 392 63.49 -4.75 -33.50
C ARG A 392 63.09 -6.21 -33.67
N GLN A 393 63.38 -7.06 -32.68
CA GLN A 393 63.03 -8.47 -32.70
C GLN A 393 61.51 -8.66 -32.67
N GLU A 394 60.79 -7.88 -31.86
CA GLU A 394 59.32 -7.88 -31.83
C GLU A 394 58.74 -7.47 -33.20
N ALA A 395 59.22 -6.37 -33.79
CA ALA A 395 58.76 -5.91 -35.11
C ALA A 395 59.06 -6.90 -36.24
N ALA A 396 60.11 -7.72 -36.10
CA ALA A 396 60.43 -8.78 -37.05
C ALA A 396 59.51 -10.01 -36.92
N LYS A 397 59.00 -10.29 -35.71
CA LYS A 397 58.10 -11.42 -35.43
C LYS A 397 56.63 -11.16 -35.81
N THR A 398 56.22 -9.90 -35.89
CA THR A 398 54.85 -9.51 -36.30
C THR A 398 54.63 -9.54 -37.82
N ARG A 399 55.67 -9.89 -38.60
CA ARG A 399 55.58 -10.21 -40.04
C ARG A 399 55.30 -11.70 -40.21
#